data_AF-A0A3M1JSK4-F1
#
_entry.id   AF-A0A3M1JSK4-F1
#
_cell.length_a   1.000
_cell.length_b   1.000
_cell.length_c   1.000
_cell.angle_alpha   90.00
_cell.angle_beta   90.00
_cell.angle_gamma   90.00
#
_symmetry.space_group_name_H-M   'P 1'
#
loop_
_entity.id
_entity.type
_entity.pdbx_description
1 polymer ?
#
loop_
_entity_poly.entity_id
_entity_poly.type
_entity_poly.pdbx_seq_one_letter_code
_entity_poly.pdbx_strand_id
1 'polypeptide(L)'
;MRRNSDDIANIRRRLEELDNIVETDELGIKVDYAFHAAIARAAHNIYYSSALDSLREQALFGMNLTRRLSLSRTRTRIKAVQAEHRAIFQAIRDGDPERARQAMRAHIQSAKNWVFESEQ
;
A
#
# COMPACT_ATOMS: atom_id res chain seq x y z
N MET A 1 -10.56 -18.29 1.17
CA MET A 1 -10.14 -16.88 1.39
C MET A 1 -11.23 -16.22 2.23
N ARG A 2 -10.91 -15.55 3.35
CA ARG A 2 -11.89 -15.14 4.38
C ARG A 2 -12.65 -13.83 4.10
N ARG A 3 -12.27 -13.08 3.05
CA ARG A 3 -12.86 -11.78 2.70
C ARG A 3 -14.29 -11.89 2.16
N ASN A 4 -15.12 -10.90 2.45
CA ASN A 4 -16.48 -10.76 1.92
C ASN A 4 -16.57 -9.63 0.87
N SER A 5 -17.77 -9.38 0.33
CA SER A 5 -18.03 -8.31 -0.65
C SER A 5 -17.71 -6.91 -0.12
N ASP A 6 -17.97 -6.68 1.16
CA ASP A 6 -17.80 -5.37 1.81
C ASP A 6 -16.31 -5.05 1.99
N ASP A 7 -15.50 -6.06 2.30
CA ASP A 7 -14.04 -5.93 2.35
C ASP A 7 -13.48 -5.50 0.98
N ILE A 8 -13.94 -6.15 -0.09
CA ILE A 8 -13.50 -5.84 -1.46
C ILE A 8 -13.92 -4.43 -1.84
N ALA A 9 -15.16 -4.03 -1.53
CA ALA A 9 -15.65 -2.70 -1.78
C ALA A 9 -14.85 -1.64 -0.99
N ASN A 10 -14.51 -1.93 0.27
CA ASN A 10 -13.72 -1.03 1.09
C ASN A 10 -12.28 -0.88 0.58
N ILE A 11 -11.60 -1.97 0.21
CA ILE A 11 -10.26 -1.90 -0.37
C ILE A 11 -10.29 -1.11 -1.69
N ARG A 12 -11.28 -1.37 -2.56
CA ARG A 12 -11.46 -0.63 -3.81
C ARG A 12 -11.60 0.87 -3.58
N ARG A 13 -12.44 1.27 -2.63
CA ARG A 13 -12.61 2.69 -2.28
C ARG A 13 -11.29 3.33 -1.85
N ARG A 14 -10.49 2.64 -1.03
CA ARG A 14 -9.18 3.16 -0.58
C ARG A 14 -8.17 3.26 -1.73
N LEU A 15 -8.23 2.33 -2.68
CA LEU A 15 -7.43 2.39 -3.91
C LEU A 15 -7.83 3.59 -4.79
N GLU A 16 -9.14 3.84 -4.96
CA GLU A 16 -9.64 4.99 -5.71
C GLU A 16 -9.24 6.31 -5.06
N GLU A 17 -9.28 6.40 -3.72
CA GLU A 17 -8.76 7.55 -2.99
C GLU A 17 -7.26 7.74 -3.24
N LEU A 18 -6.46 6.68 -3.20
CA LEU A 18 -5.02 6.70 -3.52
C LEU A 18 -4.74 7.20 -4.94
N ASP A 19 -5.50 6.73 -5.92
CA ASP A 19 -5.35 7.11 -7.32
C ASP A 19 -5.69 8.58 -7.57
N ASN A 20 -6.61 9.15 -6.77
CA ASN A 20 -7.07 10.53 -6.87
C ASN A 20 -6.22 11.53 -6.07
N ILE A 21 -5.26 11.08 -5.26
CA ILE A 21 -4.40 12.00 -4.51
C ILE A 21 -3.40 12.65 -5.47
N VAL A 22 -3.70 13.91 -5.80
CA VAL A 22 -2.81 14.82 -6.50
C VAL A 22 -1.77 15.32 -5.50
N GLU A 23 -0.57 14.72 -5.53
CA GLU A 23 0.74 15.14 -4.97
C GLU A 23 0.84 15.78 -3.55
N THR A 24 -0.24 16.00 -2.81
CA THR A 24 -0.23 16.71 -1.52
C THR A 24 0.22 15.80 -0.37
N ASP A 25 1.15 16.31 0.43
CA ASP A 25 2.20 15.49 1.06
C ASP A 25 1.78 14.65 2.27
N GLU A 26 0.80 15.12 3.06
CA GLU A 26 0.33 14.38 4.24
C GLU A 26 -0.92 13.53 3.97
N LEU A 27 -1.78 13.98 3.05
CA LEU A 27 -3.00 13.26 2.73
C LEU A 27 -2.68 11.91 2.07
N GLY A 28 -1.69 11.90 1.17
CA GLY A 28 -1.20 10.69 0.51
C GLY A 28 -0.78 9.59 1.48
N ILE A 29 0.00 9.94 2.51
CA ILE A 29 0.53 8.96 3.48
C ILE A 29 -0.61 8.33 4.30
N LYS A 30 -1.57 9.13 4.75
CA LYS A 30 -2.69 8.64 5.55
C LYS A 30 -3.60 7.71 4.74
N VAL A 31 -3.84 8.03 3.47
CA VAL A 31 -4.67 7.18 2.59
C VAL A 31 -3.93 5.91 2.20
N ASP A 32 -2.61 5.97 1.98
CA ASP A 32 -1.77 4.79 1.73
C ASP A 32 -1.80 3.81 2.91
N TYR A 33 -1.62 4.32 4.13
CA TYR A 33 -1.80 3.51 5.34
C TYR A 33 -3.21 2.92 5.44
N ALA A 34 -4.25 3.71 5.13
CA ALA A 34 -5.63 3.24 5.19
C ALA A 34 -5.92 2.10 4.19
N PHE A 35 -5.28 2.10 3.01
CA PHE A 35 -5.34 1.00 2.06
C PHE A 35 -4.71 -0.27 2.62
N HIS A 36 -3.50 -0.19 3.17
CA HIS A 36 -2.82 -1.32 3.81
C HIS A 36 -3.63 -1.88 5.00
N ALA A 37 -4.19 -1.00 5.84
CA ALA A 37 -5.04 -1.39 6.96
C ALA A 37 -6.33 -2.09 6.50
N ALA A 38 -6.95 -1.64 5.41
CA ALA A 38 -8.13 -2.30 4.84
C ALA A 38 -7.80 -3.73 4.38
N ILE A 39 -6.64 -3.95 3.75
CA ILE A 39 -6.17 -5.27 3.34
C ILE A 39 -5.93 -6.18 4.56
N ALA A 40 -5.25 -5.66 5.58
CA ALA A 40 -4.97 -6.44 6.80
C ALA A 40 -6.27 -6.87 7.50
N ARG A 41 -7.27 -5.99 7.57
CA ARG A 41 -8.59 -6.30 8.14
C ARG A 41 -9.36 -7.32 7.30
N ALA A 42 -9.30 -7.21 5.97
CA ALA A 42 -9.95 -8.17 5.05
C ALA A 42 -9.37 -9.59 5.12
N ALA A 43 -8.19 -9.78 5.74
CA ALA A 43 -7.68 -11.10 6.05
C ALA A 43 -8.46 -11.82 7.17
N HIS A 44 -9.32 -11.10 7.91
CA HIS A 44 -10.06 -11.59 9.08
C HIS A 44 -9.14 -12.33 10.05
N ASN A 45 -7.96 -11.75 10.29
CA ASN A 45 -6.97 -12.23 11.22
C ASN A 45 -6.58 -11.08 12.14
N ILE A 46 -7.08 -11.12 13.37
CA ILE A 46 -6.87 -10.07 14.38
C ILE A 46 -5.38 -9.82 14.65
N TYR A 47 -4.53 -10.85 14.53
CA TYR A 47 -3.10 -10.69 14.74
C TYR A 47 -2.45 -9.82 13.66
N TYR A 48 -2.93 -9.88 12.40
CA TYR A 48 -2.39 -9.04 11.33
C TYR A 48 -2.81 -7.58 11.49
N SER A 49 -4.08 -7.33 11.80
CA SER A 49 -4.54 -5.96 12.05
C SER A 49 -3.85 -5.37 13.27
N SER A 50 -3.73 -6.11 14.37
CA SER A 50 -3.08 -5.62 15.60
C SER A 50 -1.59 -5.40 15.44
N ALA A 51 -0.90 -6.24 14.66
CA ALA A 51 0.52 -6.04 14.35
C ALA A 51 0.73 -4.76 13.51
N LEU A 52 -0.12 -4.54 12.50
CA LEU A 52 -0.04 -3.33 11.67
C LEU A 52 -0.40 -2.07 12.43
N ASP A 53 -1.39 -2.14 13.33
CA ASP A 53 -1.77 -1.02 14.20
C ASP A 53 -0.66 -0.70 15.22
N SER A 54 0.01 -1.71 15.78
CA SER A 54 1.16 -1.53 16.70
C SER A 54 2.37 -0.86 16.03
N LEU A 55 2.52 -1.05 14.72
CA LEU A 55 3.60 -0.47 13.91
C LEU A 55 3.17 0.79 13.16
N ARG A 56 2.02 1.37 13.48
CA ARG A 56 1.43 2.48 12.73
C ARG A 56 2.38 3.65 12.56
N GLU A 57 2.97 4.14 13.64
CA GLU A 57 3.86 5.31 13.59
C GLU A 57 5.12 5.03 12.77
N GLN A 58 5.69 3.84 12.89
CA GLN A 58 6.85 3.40 12.12
C GLN A 58 6.51 3.22 10.64
N ALA A 59 5.32 2.70 10.32
CA ALA A 59 4.83 2.55 8.96
C ALA A 59 4.61 3.92 8.31
N LEU A 60 3.95 4.86 9.02
CA LEU A 60 3.75 6.23 8.56
C LEU A 60 5.10 6.95 8.35
N PHE A 61 6.06 6.75 9.25
CA PHE A 61 7.42 7.26 9.09
C PHE A 61 8.10 6.69 7.84
N GLY A 62 8.06 5.38 7.63
CA GLY A 62 8.65 4.72 6.46
C GLY A 62 8.00 5.17 5.13
N MET A 63 6.69 5.32 5.10
CA MET A 63 5.95 5.86 3.96
C MET A 63 6.34 7.31 3.66
N ASN A 64 6.46 8.14 4.71
CA ASN A 64 6.92 9.52 4.58
C ASN A 64 8.35 9.59 4.05
N LEU A 65 9.26 8.78 4.61
CA LEU A 65 10.65 8.67 4.20
C LEU A 65 10.75 8.29 2.72
N THR A 66 10.03 7.25 2.31
CA THR A 66 9.95 6.76 0.92
C THR A 66 9.43 7.83 -0.03
N ARG A 67 8.49 8.68 0.40
CA ARG A 67 7.95 9.78 -0.40
C ARG A 67 8.89 10.99 -0.48
N ARG A 68 9.64 11.29 0.59
CA ARG A 68 10.54 12.45 0.70
C ARG A 68 11.94 12.22 0.14
N LEU A 69 12.58 11.08 0.46
CA LEU A 69 13.97 10.81 0.11
C LEU A 69 14.17 10.33 -1.32
N SER A 70 13.11 9.87 -1.97
CA SER A 70 13.22 9.53 -3.38
C SER A 70 13.47 10.79 -4.18
N LEU A 71 14.70 10.90 -4.70
CA LEU A 71 15.24 11.99 -5.55
C LEU A 71 14.38 12.29 -6.78
N SER A 72 13.47 11.37 -7.10
CA SER A 72 12.61 11.40 -8.27
C SER A 72 11.15 11.27 -7.83
N ARG A 73 10.53 12.41 -7.48
CA ARG A 73 9.06 12.57 -7.56
C ARG A 73 8.57 12.53 -9.01
N THR A 74 9.18 11.70 -9.85
CA THR A 74 8.77 11.61 -11.24
C THR A 74 7.40 10.98 -11.32
N ARG A 75 6.60 11.48 -12.26
CA ARG A 75 5.31 10.90 -12.64
C ARG A 75 5.43 9.40 -12.94
N THR A 76 6.58 8.94 -13.44
CA THR A 76 6.87 7.53 -13.69
C THR A 76 6.81 6.68 -12.42
N ARG A 77 7.42 7.15 -11.32
CA ARG A 77 7.39 6.44 -10.04
C ARG A 77 5.98 6.39 -9.44
N ILE A 78 5.27 7.52 -9.46
CA ILE A 78 3.88 7.57 -8.97
C ILE A 78 3.02 6.55 -9.73
N LYS A 79 3.15 6.49 -11.06
CA LYS A 79 2.47 5.49 -11.89
C LYS A 79 2.88 4.05 -11.56
N ALA A 80 4.17 3.80 -11.27
CA ALA A 80 4.65 2.48 -10.89
C ALA A 80 4.02 2.02 -9.56
N VAL A 81 4.04 2.85 -8.53
CA VAL A 81 3.42 2.54 -7.23
C VAL A 81 1.91 2.34 -7.35
N GLN A 82 1.22 3.18 -8.14
CA GLN A 82 -0.21 2.97 -8.43
C GLN A 82 -0.48 1.63 -9.13
N ALA A 83 0.38 1.23 -10.06
CA ALA A 83 0.27 -0.07 -10.72
C ALA A 83 0.48 -1.24 -9.72
N GLU A 84 1.44 -1.11 -8.79
CA GLU A 84 1.65 -2.09 -7.72
C GLU A 84 0.42 -2.23 -6.82
N HIS A 85 -0.18 -1.11 -6.37
CA HIS A 85 -1.42 -1.13 -5.58
C HIS A 85 -2.58 -1.80 -6.32
N ARG A 86 -2.74 -1.51 -7.62
CA ARG A 86 -3.75 -2.16 -8.46
C ARG A 86 -3.52 -3.66 -8.60
N ALA A 87 -2.27 -4.09 -8.76
CA ALA A 87 -1.94 -5.51 -8.85
C ALA A 87 -2.28 -6.27 -7.55
N ILE A 88 -1.99 -5.66 -6.39
CA ILE A 88 -2.39 -6.20 -5.08
C ILE A 88 -3.91 -6.32 -5.00
N PHE A 89 -4.65 -5.25 -5.32
CA PHE A 89 -6.10 -5.27 -5.27
C PHE A 89 -6.71 -6.32 -6.21
N GLN A 90 -6.21 -6.45 -7.44
CA GLN A 90 -6.68 -7.45 -8.39
C GLN A 90 -6.43 -8.87 -7.87
N ALA A 91 -5.25 -9.16 -7.34
CA ALA A 91 -4.94 -10.46 -6.74
C ALA A 91 -5.86 -10.79 -5.55
N ILE A 92 -6.11 -9.79 -4.69
CA ILE A 92 -7.11 -9.92 -3.64
C ILE A 92 -8.44 -10.21 -4.30
N ARG A 93 -9.00 -9.30 -5.09
CA ARG A 93 -10.32 -9.38 -5.76
C ARG A 93 -10.59 -10.74 -6.39
N ASP A 94 -9.62 -11.28 -7.12
CA ASP A 94 -9.77 -12.52 -7.90
C ASP A 94 -9.69 -13.79 -7.05
N GLY A 95 -9.36 -13.70 -5.76
CA GLY A 95 -9.37 -14.87 -4.89
C GLY A 95 -8.01 -15.54 -4.73
N ASP A 96 -6.92 -14.89 -5.15
CA ASP A 96 -5.59 -15.48 -5.24
C ASP A 96 -4.68 -14.99 -4.10
N PRO A 97 -4.61 -15.72 -2.97
CA PRO A 97 -3.80 -15.32 -1.83
C PRO A 97 -2.29 -15.39 -2.11
N GLU A 98 -1.86 -16.26 -3.02
CA GLU A 98 -0.44 -16.40 -3.37
C GLU A 98 0.02 -15.19 -4.16
N ARG A 99 -0.74 -14.84 -5.20
CA ARG A 99 -0.48 -13.66 -6.02
C ARG A 99 -0.58 -12.37 -5.20
N ALA A 100 -1.52 -12.28 -4.26
CA ALA A 100 -1.64 -11.11 -3.37
C ALA A 100 -0.41 -10.96 -2.48
N ARG A 101 0.13 -12.07 -1.95
CA ARG A 101 1.34 -12.07 -1.13
C ARG A 101 2.57 -11.66 -1.93
N GLN A 102 2.72 -12.21 -3.13
CA GLN A 102 3.84 -11.88 -4.03
C GLN A 102 3.80 -10.40 -4.43
N ALA A 103 2.63 -9.89 -4.81
CA ALA A 103 2.46 -8.49 -5.17
C ALA A 103 2.77 -7.54 -3.99
N MET A 104 2.28 -7.85 -2.79
CA MET A 104 2.58 -7.03 -1.59
C MET A 104 4.06 -7.06 -1.22
N ARG A 105 4.72 -8.23 -1.32
CA ARG A 105 6.16 -8.34 -1.08
C ARG A 105 6.96 -7.52 -2.10
N ALA A 106 6.61 -7.60 -3.38
CA ALA A 106 7.25 -6.82 -4.43
C ALA A 106 7.08 -5.32 -4.18
N HIS A 107 5.87 -4.86 -3.83
CA HIS A 107 5.59 -3.46 -3.49
C HIS A 107 6.48 -2.93 -2.34
N ILE A 108 6.56 -3.66 -1.23
CA ILE A 108 7.40 -3.26 -0.08
C ILE A 108 8.90 -3.25 -0.47
N GLN A 109 9.33 -4.20 -1.30
CA GLN A 109 10.71 -4.24 -1.79
C GLN A 109 11.02 -3.07 -2.73
N SER A 110 10.11 -2.71 -3.63
CA SER A 110 10.21 -1.50 -4.46
C SER A 110 10.34 -0.26 -3.57
N ALA A 111 9.44 -0.09 -2.59
CA ALA A 111 9.46 1.01 -1.63
C ALA A 111 10.82 1.14 -0.94
N LYS A 112 11.39 0.01 -0.48
CA LYS A 112 12.74 -0.05 0.09
C LYS A 112 13.79 0.40 -0.92
N ASN A 113 13.81 -0.14 -2.13
CA ASN A 113 14.81 0.19 -3.14
C ASN A 113 14.81 1.69 -3.47
N TRP A 114 13.63 2.32 -3.55
CA TRP A 114 13.50 3.77 -3.80
C TRP A 114 14.13 4.66 -2.72
N VAL A 115 14.30 4.16 -1.50
CA VAL A 115 14.95 4.89 -0.39
C VAL A 115 16.47 4.73 -0.41
N PHE A 116 16.98 3.61 -0.90
CA PHE A 116 18.42 3.29 -0.85
C PHE A 116 19.14 3.52 -2.19
N GLU A 117 18.43 3.50 -3.33
CA GLU A 117 18.97 3.92 -4.62
C GLU A 117 19.11 5.44 -4.73
N SER A 118 18.58 6.21 -3.77
CA SER A 118 18.84 7.66 -3.64
C SER A 118 20.19 8.00 -3.00
N GLU A 119 21.01 7.01 -2.63
CA GLU A 119 22.34 7.21 -2.02
C GLU A 119 23.53 6.95 -2.97
N GLN A 120 23.30 6.75 -4.27
CA GLN A 120 24.37 6.55 -5.28
C GLN A 120 24.39 7.65 -6.34
#